data_AF-A0A3A0CL47-F1
#
_entry.id   AF-A0A3A0CL47-F1
#
_cell.length_a   1.000
_cell.length_b   1.000
_cell.length_c   1.000
_cell.angle_alpha   90.00
_cell.angle_beta   90.00
_cell.angle_gamma   90.00
#
_symmetry.space_group_name_H-M   'P 1'
#
loop_
_entity.id
_entity.type
_entity.pdbx_description
1 polymer ?
#
loop_
_entity_poly.entity_id
_entity_poly.type
_entity_poly.pdbx_seq_one_letter_code
_entity_poly.pdbx_strand_id
1 'polypeptide(L)'
;MSTRSAVLAAYGVQDGKGPAAGSPRYTVSPVRPEVGVIPLIRRLNVSLALMVALPGISACLPGLFPSDGLPNGVQIGNSFGSAPILPLDASGKASFSSAITGAKVDIVDLGPVAPGDRIIVTVKPSAGSMLDPVAALFDASEELFALNDDVNFDQGQIDSAIDDIVRTASSKMYFAIIKFPLGNQEGAYDATVEIQRGQAIPAPQSQILYLNFAGGSVTIPSEGTINVGAFDAADIDATYAGQTAVIKTAIVNTVRNRFVGTSLQVVTSDEVPPPGPPGCFSTVLFGGFSGTKFGVAQSVDQSNRDRCDDAIVFTERFNEPFASDPTPEGMGLAIGHVAAHEAGHLLGLNHVADVTDLMDTTGSASTLLVTQIFKTSQLAGSVFPIGVQNGPAMLSRVVP
;
A
#
# COMPACT_ATOMS: atom_id res chain seq x y z
N MET A 1 0.35 13.59 -5.89
CA MET A 1 -0.02 13.08 -4.56
C MET A 1 0.43 11.64 -4.56
N SER A 2 1.51 11.35 -3.83
CA SER A 2 1.96 9.96 -3.60
C SER A 2 1.12 9.47 -2.43
N THR A 3 0.27 8.48 -2.71
CA THR A 3 -0.67 7.89 -1.76
C THR A 3 0.06 6.83 -0.96
N ARG A 4 0.13 6.97 0.36
CA ARG A 4 0.75 5.98 1.23
C ARG A 4 -0.31 5.11 1.85
N SER A 5 -0.60 3.98 1.23
CA SER A 5 -1.20 2.89 2.00
C SER A 5 -0.19 2.32 2.97
N ALA A 6 -0.52 2.34 4.26
CA ALA A 6 0.27 1.67 5.28
C ALA A 6 0.24 0.16 5.02
N VAL A 7 1.14 -0.33 4.16
CA VAL A 7 1.37 -1.75 3.92
C VAL A 7 2.13 -2.32 5.11
N LEU A 8 1.41 -2.53 6.21
CA LEU A 8 1.86 -3.29 7.36
C LEU A 8 1.10 -4.62 7.41
N ALA A 9 1.34 -5.44 6.38
CA ALA A 9 1.15 -6.88 6.49
C ALA A 9 2.35 -7.55 5.83
N ALA A 10 3.51 -7.43 6.46
CA ALA A 10 4.57 -8.37 6.16
C ALA A 10 4.08 -9.79 6.49
N TYR A 11 4.69 -10.80 5.87
CA TYR A 11 4.65 -12.19 6.33
C TYR A 11 5.08 -12.25 7.81
N GLY A 12 4.14 -11.99 8.71
CA GLY A 12 4.32 -12.13 10.14
C GLY A 12 4.35 -13.61 10.40
N VAL A 13 5.55 -14.16 10.51
CA VAL A 13 5.70 -15.57 10.85
C VAL A 13 5.04 -15.78 12.22
N GLN A 14 3.94 -16.54 12.25
CA GLN A 14 3.39 -17.06 13.49
C GLN A 14 4.31 -18.17 14.01
N ASP A 15 5.49 -17.81 14.49
CA ASP A 15 6.46 -18.79 14.98
C ASP A 15 6.07 -19.27 16.38
N GLY A 16 5.65 -20.53 16.46
CA GLY A 16 5.53 -21.32 17.68
C GLY A 16 6.87 -21.91 18.17
N LYS A 17 8.02 -21.44 17.67
CA LYS A 17 9.35 -21.87 18.11
C LYS A 17 10.10 -20.71 18.76
N GLY A 18 10.46 -20.88 20.03
CA GLY A 18 11.26 -19.90 20.78
C GLY A 18 12.65 -19.69 20.15
N PRO A 19 13.27 -18.52 20.38
CA PRO A 19 14.50 -18.13 19.71
C PRO A 19 15.67 -19.07 20.04
N ALA A 20 16.42 -19.48 19.01
CA ALA A 20 17.71 -20.13 19.18
C ALA A 20 18.76 -19.10 19.63
N ALA A 21 19.54 -19.44 20.64
CA ALA A 21 20.58 -18.57 21.17
C ALA A 21 21.82 -18.58 20.24
N GLY A 22 22.09 -17.48 19.52
CA GLY A 22 23.36 -17.40 18.77
C GLY A 22 23.57 -16.27 17.76
N SER A 23 22.60 -15.42 17.42
CA SER A 23 22.77 -14.50 16.28
C SER A 23 23.74 -13.33 16.59
N PRO A 24 24.62 -12.94 15.64
CA PRO A 24 25.54 -11.81 15.80
C PRO A 24 24.78 -10.48 15.89
N ARG A 25 25.23 -9.61 16.79
CA ARG A 25 24.67 -8.26 17.00
C ARG A 25 25.20 -7.32 15.91
N TYR A 26 24.32 -6.82 15.05
CA TYR A 26 24.63 -5.64 14.24
C TYR A 26 24.53 -4.37 15.10
N THR A 27 25.56 -3.54 15.02
CA THR A 27 25.56 -2.19 15.57
C THR A 27 24.83 -1.24 14.63
N VAL A 28 23.65 -0.77 15.03
CA VAL A 28 23.13 0.51 14.55
C VAL A 28 24.09 1.58 15.05
N SER A 29 24.88 2.17 14.17
CA SER A 29 25.69 3.33 14.52
C SER A 29 24.77 4.49 14.89
N PRO A 30 24.83 5.03 16.12
CA PRO A 30 24.12 6.26 16.42
C PRO A 30 24.77 7.39 15.62
N VAL A 31 24.03 7.93 14.65
CA VAL A 31 24.39 9.21 14.03
C VAL A 31 24.38 10.24 15.15
N ARG A 32 25.56 10.68 15.59
CA ARG A 32 25.70 11.84 16.48
C ARG A 32 25.25 13.07 15.68
N PRO A 33 24.26 13.85 16.16
CA PRO A 33 24.02 15.15 15.57
C PRO A 33 25.24 16.03 15.86
N GLU A 34 25.90 16.51 14.79
CA GLU A 34 26.83 17.62 14.91
C GLU A 34 26.07 18.82 15.48
N VAL A 35 26.56 19.31 16.62
CA VAL A 35 26.03 20.48 17.32
C VAL A 35 26.47 21.72 16.52
N GLY A 36 25.66 22.09 15.54
CA GLY A 36 25.69 23.39 14.88
C GLY A 36 24.94 24.43 15.72
N VAL A 37 25.68 25.34 16.34
CA VAL A 37 25.16 26.50 17.08
C VAL A 37 24.54 27.50 16.10
N ILE A 38 23.22 27.70 16.16
CA ILE A 38 22.46 28.76 15.46
C ILE A 38 21.39 29.31 16.44
N PRO A 39 21.09 30.64 16.44
CA PRO A 39 20.83 31.37 17.67
C PRO A 39 19.38 31.32 18.17
N LEU A 40 19.29 31.48 19.48
CA LEU A 40 18.11 31.69 20.30
C LEU A 40 17.32 32.93 19.84
N ILE A 41 16.18 32.72 19.16
CA ILE A 41 15.15 33.76 19.03
C ILE A 41 14.07 33.51 20.08
N ARG A 42 14.04 34.43 21.05
CA ARG A 42 12.98 34.66 22.04
C ARG A 42 11.63 34.91 21.37
N ARG A 43 10.56 34.38 22.00
CA ARG A 43 9.23 34.99 22.32
C ARG A 43 8.23 33.83 22.53
N LEU A 44 7.27 33.81 23.46
CA LEU A 44 6.85 34.71 24.53
C LEU A 44 5.99 33.85 25.49
N ASN A 45 6.28 33.86 26.80
CA ASN A 45 5.34 33.40 27.81
C ASN A 45 4.25 34.48 27.97
N VAL A 46 2.98 34.10 27.86
CA VAL A 46 1.87 34.87 28.43
C VAL A 46 0.99 33.90 29.21
N SER A 47 1.20 33.85 30.51
CA SER A 47 0.16 33.54 31.47
C SER A 47 -0.60 34.84 31.76
N LEU A 48 -1.91 34.86 31.51
CA LEU A 48 -2.80 35.82 32.18
C LEU A 48 -4.11 35.11 32.49
N ALA A 49 -4.33 34.88 33.78
CA ALA A 49 -5.61 34.54 34.35
C ALA A 49 -6.47 35.81 34.47
N LEU A 50 -7.70 35.76 33.98
CA LEU A 50 -8.77 36.63 34.46
C LEU A 50 -10.07 35.81 34.51
N MET A 51 -10.43 35.38 35.72
CA MET A 51 -11.76 34.90 36.05
C MET A 51 -12.73 36.08 36.05
N VAL A 52 -13.73 36.05 35.18
CA VAL A 52 -14.97 36.81 35.34
C VAL A 52 -16.10 35.78 35.42
N ALA A 53 -16.71 35.70 36.60
CA ALA A 53 -17.93 34.95 36.84
C ALA A 53 -19.12 35.75 36.30
N LEU A 54 -19.91 35.15 35.41
CA LEU A 54 -21.27 35.59 35.07
C LEU A 54 -22.23 34.41 35.29
N PRO A 55 -23.32 34.60 36.05
CA PRO A 55 -24.35 33.58 36.21
C PRO A 55 -25.45 33.75 35.16
N GLY A 56 -25.89 32.61 34.62
CA GLY A 56 -27.20 32.46 33.99
C GLY A 56 -27.25 32.80 32.51
N ILE A 57 -27.52 31.78 31.68
CA ILE A 57 -28.79 31.64 30.92
C ILE A 57 -28.82 30.26 30.25
N SER A 58 -29.94 29.60 30.47
CA SER A 58 -30.60 28.52 29.72
C SER A 58 -29.81 27.50 28.90
N ALA A 59 -30.02 26.26 29.32
CA ALA A 59 -30.13 25.06 28.52
C ALA A 59 -30.69 25.27 27.09
N CYS A 60 -29.97 24.72 26.12
CA CYS A 60 -30.55 24.09 24.94
C CYS A 60 -29.88 22.72 24.76
N LEU A 61 -30.73 21.70 24.74
CA LEU A 61 -30.45 20.27 24.77
C LEU A 61 -29.96 19.72 23.40
N PRO A 62 -29.50 18.46 23.34
CA PRO A 62 -28.71 17.90 22.25
C PRO A 62 -29.56 17.48 21.04
N GLY A 63 -28.90 17.20 19.92
CA GLY A 63 -29.44 16.31 18.89
C GLY A 63 -29.74 16.97 17.55
N LEU A 64 -28.70 17.39 16.84
CA LEU A 64 -28.71 17.47 15.37
C LEU A 64 -27.36 16.96 14.89
N PHE A 65 -27.13 15.66 14.99
CA PHE A 65 -26.23 15.06 14.00
C PHE A 65 -26.92 15.28 12.64
N PRO A 66 -26.22 15.79 11.61
CA PRO A 66 -26.78 15.80 10.27
C PRO A 66 -27.32 14.40 9.97
N SER A 67 -28.54 14.34 9.43
CA SER A 67 -29.22 13.07 9.19
C SER A 67 -28.28 12.10 8.47
N ASP A 68 -27.94 10.99 9.13
CA ASP A 68 -27.19 9.90 8.51
C ASP A 68 -27.91 9.48 7.23
N GLY A 69 -27.22 9.58 6.10
CA GLY A 69 -27.73 9.07 4.84
C GLY A 69 -27.50 9.98 3.65
N LEU A 70 -27.82 9.41 2.50
CA LEU A 70 -27.78 10.12 1.22
C LEU A 70 -28.90 11.16 1.14
N PRO A 71 -28.84 12.09 0.17
CA PRO A 71 -29.95 12.97 -0.14
C PRO A 71 -31.27 12.19 -0.21
N ASN A 72 -32.34 12.75 0.39
CA ASN A 72 -33.67 12.14 0.52
C ASN A 72 -33.79 10.97 1.53
N GLY A 73 -32.81 10.80 2.43
CA GLY A 73 -32.90 9.82 3.52
C GLY A 73 -32.69 8.37 3.07
N VAL A 74 -32.05 8.17 1.90
CA VAL A 74 -31.67 6.83 1.45
C VAL A 74 -30.52 6.33 2.32
N GLN A 75 -30.70 5.15 2.91
CA GLN A 75 -29.69 4.52 3.75
C GLN A 75 -28.52 4.03 2.89
N ILE A 76 -27.30 4.33 3.35
CA ILE A 76 -26.07 3.81 2.73
C ILE A 76 -26.02 2.29 2.94
N GLY A 77 -25.60 1.58 1.89
CA GLY A 77 -25.49 0.12 1.91
C GLY A 77 -24.25 -0.35 2.67
N ASN A 78 -24.22 -1.63 3.04
CA ASN A 78 -23.09 -2.28 3.72
C ASN A 78 -22.48 -3.46 2.97
N SER A 79 -22.92 -3.66 1.72
CA SER A 79 -22.48 -4.69 0.78
C SER A 79 -22.79 -4.24 -0.65
N PHE A 80 -22.08 -4.77 -1.65
CA PHE A 80 -22.28 -4.41 -3.05
C PHE A 80 -23.73 -4.59 -3.54
N GLY A 81 -24.42 -5.62 -3.04
CA GLY A 81 -25.82 -5.89 -3.38
C GLY A 81 -26.84 -4.95 -2.70
N SER A 82 -26.45 -4.30 -1.61
CA SER A 82 -27.28 -3.33 -0.87
C SER A 82 -26.95 -1.87 -1.19
N ALA A 83 -25.91 -1.61 -1.97
CA ALA A 83 -25.42 -0.27 -2.27
C ALA A 83 -26.47 0.54 -3.05
N PRO A 84 -27.02 1.63 -2.49
CA PRO A 84 -27.93 2.50 -3.23
C PRO A 84 -27.19 3.28 -4.31
N ILE A 85 -27.89 3.65 -5.38
CA ILE A 85 -27.34 4.59 -6.37
C ILE A 85 -27.16 5.96 -5.71
N LEU A 86 -25.95 6.53 -5.80
CA LEU A 86 -25.65 7.90 -5.39
C LEU A 86 -26.13 8.87 -6.48
N PRO A 87 -27.16 9.69 -6.23
CA PRO A 87 -27.62 10.66 -7.22
C PRO A 87 -26.57 11.77 -7.40
N LEU A 88 -25.93 11.79 -8.56
CA LEU A 88 -25.06 12.89 -8.97
C LEU A 88 -25.88 14.04 -9.56
N ASP A 89 -25.45 15.28 -9.32
CA ASP A 89 -26.04 16.46 -9.93
C ASP A 89 -25.69 16.58 -11.43
N ALA A 90 -26.19 17.65 -12.08
CA ALA A 90 -25.95 17.89 -13.50
C ALA A 90 -24.46 18.12 -13.84
N SER A 91 -23.62 18.42 -12.85
CA SER A 91 -22.17 18.57 -12.98
C SER A 91 -21.40 17.28 -12.63
N GLY A 92 -22.11 16.19 -12.33
CA GLY A 92 -21.51 14.91 -11.96
C GLY A 92 -21.01 14.88 -10.51
N LYS A 93 -21.51 15.76 -9.63
CA LYS A 93 -21.05 15.86 -8.25
C LYS A 93 -22.10 15.36 -7.25
N ALA A 94 -21.64 14.85 -6.13
CA ALA A 94 -22.46 14.56 -4.96
C ALA A 94 -21.66 14.74 -3.67
N SER A 95 -22.37 14.89 -2.56
CA SER A 95 -21.79 14.92 -1.22
C SER A 95 -22.75 14.25 -0.24
N PHE A 96 -22.21 13.56 0.76
CA PHE A 96 -22.97 12.89 1.81
C PHE A 96 -22.11 12.74 3.06
N SER A 97 -22.74 12.47 4.19
CA SER A 97 -22.07 12.27 5.48
C SER A 97 -22.63 11.01 6.13
N SER A 98 -21.80 10.31 6.90
CA SER A 98 -22.21 9.19 7.75
C SER A 98 -21.21 8.98 8.87
N ALA A 99 -21.28 7.84 9.55
CA ALA A 99 -20.32 7.41 10.55
C ALA A 99 -19.94 5.95 10.38
N ILE A 100 -18.65 5.64 10.54
CA ILE A 100 -18.11 4.29 10.57
C ILE A 100 -17.91 3.86 12.03
N THR A 101 -18.44 2.68 12.38
CA THR A 101 -18.29 2.05 13.69
C THR A 101 -18.07 0.54 13.53
N GLY A 102 -17.24 -0.07 14.37
CA GLY A 102 -16.92 -1.49 14.34
C GLY A 102 -16.41 -1.94 12.97
N ALA A 103 -17.01 -3.01 12.43
CA ALA A 103 -16.70 -3.56 11.11
C ALA A 103 -17.62 -3.03 9.99
N LYS A 104 -18.29 -1.88 10.21
CA LYS A 104 -19.17 -1.27 9.21
C LYS A 104 -18.38 -0.91 7.95
N VAL A 105 -18.95 -1.23 6.81
CA VAL A 105 -18.54 -0.73 5.50
C VAL A 105 -19.69 0.12 4.99
N ASP A 106 -19.40 1.31 4.49
CA ASP A 106 -20.37 2.15 3.79
C ASP A 106 -20.13 2.04 2.30
N ILE A 107 -21.17 1.71 1.52
CA ILE A 107 -21.04 1.50 0.07
C ILE A 107 -22.19 2.18 -0.67
N VAL A 108 -21.83 2.89 -1.75
CA VAL A 108 -22.77 3.49 -2.70
C VAL A 108 -22.41 3.07 -4.13
N ASP A 109 -23.41 2.97 -4.99
CA ASP A 109 -23.26 2.70 -6.43
C ASP A 109 -23.20 4.04 -7.18
N LEU A 110 -22.08 4.34 -7.83
CA LEU A 110 -21.88 5.54 -8.65
C LEU A 110 -22.52 5.42 -10.04
N GLY A 111 -23.07 4.26 -10.38
CA GLY A 111 -23.62 3.94 -11.68
C GLY A 111 -22.57 3.54 -12.71
N PRO A 112 -22.94 3.47 -14.00
CA PRO A 112 -22.04 3.06 -15.06
C PRO A 112 -20.94 4.09 -15.34
N VAL A 113 -19.76 3.59 -15.69
CA VAL A 113 -18.59 4.38 -16.08
C VAL A 113 -18.01 3.87 -17.39
N ALA A 114 -17.50 4.80 -18.20
CA ALA A 114 -16.88 4.53 -19.49
C ALA A 114 -15.38 4.85 -19.44
N PRO A 115 -14.56 4.27 -20.34
CA PRO A 115 -13.17 4.67 -20.50
C PRO A 115 -13.05 6.19 -20.73
N GLY A 116 -12.14 6.82 -20.00
CA GLY A 116 -11.95 8.27 -19.98
C GLY A 116 -12.75 8.98 -18.90
N ASP A 117 -13.69 8.33 -18.21
CA ASP A 117 -14.31 8.95 -17.05
C ASP A 117 -13.28 9.07 -15.92
N ARG A 118 -13.10 10.28 -15.37
CA ARG A 118 -12.25 10.55 -14.22
C ARG A 118 -13.11 10.63 -12.97
N ILE A 119 -12.78 9.80 -11.99
CA ILE A 119 -13.48 9.71 -10.72
C ILE A 119 -12.59 10.34 -9.66
N ILE A 120 -13.13 11.38 -9.01
CA ILE A 120 -12.47 12.11 -7.94
C ILE A 120 -13.34 11.91 -6.70
N VAL A 121 -12.80 11.28 -5.67
CA VAL A 121 -13.46 11.15 -4.37
C VAL A 121 -12.57 11.67 -3.25
N THR A 122 -13.20 12.17 -2.20
CA THR A 122 -12.52 12.58 -0.98
C THR A 122 -13.38 12.21 0.21
N VAL A 123 -12.75 11.67 1.26
CA VAL A 123 -13.38 11.34 2.54
C VAL A 123 -12.60 12.04 3.63
N LYS A 124 -13.30 12.82 4.45
CA LYS A 124 -12.70 13.58 5.53
C LYS A 124 -13.36 13.24 6.85
N PRO A 125 -12.61 13.06 7.94
CA PRO A 125 -13.20 13.00 9.27
C PRO A 125 -13.97 14.29 9.55
N SER A 126 -15.23 14.19 9.98
CA SER A 126 -16.01 15.36 10.36
C SER A 126 -15.39 16.05 11.58
N ALA A 127 -15.71 17.32 11.82
CA ALA A 127 -15.14 18.07 12.94
C ALA A 127 -15.35 17.34 14.30
N GLY A 128 -14.25 17.04 14.99
CA GLY A 128 -14.25 16.30 16.26
C GLY A 128 -14.30 14.78 16.14
N SER A 129 -14.40 14.25 14.92
CA SER A 129 -14.24 12.82 14.64
C SER A 129 -12.78 12.41 14.79
N MET A 130 -12.54 11.18 15.26
CA MET A 130 -11.22 10.57 15.26
C MET A 130 -11.04 9.57 14.12
N LEU A 131 -12.01 9.46 13.21
CA LEU A 131 -11.97 8.50 12.12
C LEU A 131 -10.68 8.66 11.30
N ASP A 132 -10.10 7.53 10.95
CA ASP A 132 -9.01 7.39 9.98
C ASP A 132 -9.61 6.63 8.79
N PRO A 133 -10.18 7.32 7.80
CA PRO A 133 -10.95 6.69 6.73
C PRO A 133 -10.04 5.92 5.75
N VAL A 134 -10.62 4.92 5.09
CA VAL A 134 -10.04 4.34 3.88
C VAL A 134 -11.12 4.32 2.80
N ALA A 135 -10.79 4.86 1.63
CA ALA A 135 -11.63 4.90 0.46
C ALA A 135 -11.21 3.84 -0.56
N ALA A 136 -12.18 3.18 -1.18
CA ALA A 136 -11.93 2.26 -2.29
C ALA A 136 -13.01 2.38 -3.38
N LEU A 137 -12.58 2.18 -4.62
CA LEU A 137 -13.45 2.06 -5.80
C LEU A 137 -13.43 0.60 -6.28
N PHE A 138 -14.60 0.03 -6.57
CA PHE A 138 -14.74 -1.33 -7.10
C PHE A 138 -15.60 -1.34 -8.36
N ASP A 139 -15.27 -2.17 -9.34
CA ASP A 139 -16.10 -2.30 -10.55
C ASP A 139 -17.30 -3.23 -10.35
N ALA A 140 -18.03 -3.52 -11.44
CA ALA A 140 -19.23 -4.36 -11.40
C ALA A 140 -18.96 -5.83 -11.05
N SER A 141 -17.70 -6.28 -11.14
CA SER A 141 -17.25 -7.61 -10.75
C SER A 141 -16.71 -7.62 -9.32
N GLU A 142 -16.89 -6.53 -8.56
CA GLU A 142 -16.36 -6.34 -7.22
C GLU A 142 -14.81 -6.34 -7.18
N GLU A 143 -14.18 -6.09 -8.33
CA GLU A 143 -12.72 -5.98 -8.44
C GLU A 143 -12.26 -4.59 -8.05
N LEU A 144 -11.20 -4.52 -7.24
CA LEU A 144 -10.58 -3.28 -6.81
C LEU A 144 -10.09 -2.48 -8.02
N PHE A 145 -10.57 -1.25 -8.12
CA PHE A 145 -10.15 -0.30 -9.13
C PHE A 145 -9.08 0.64 -8.59
N ALA A 146 -9.33 1.24 -7.42
CA ALA A 146 -8.39 2.13 -6.73
C ALA A 146 -8.65 2.12 -5.23
N LEU A 147 -7.60 2.35 -4.43
CA LEU A 147 -7.66 2.42 -2.97
C LEU A 147 -6.78 3.57 -2.47
N ASN A 148 -7.23 4.25 -1.43
CA ASN A 148 -6.40 5.18 -0.66
C ASN A 148 -6.89 5.29 0.78
N ASP A 149 -5.98 5.25 1.74
CA ASP A 149 -6.19 5.58 3.16
C ASP A 149 -5.86 7.05 3.42
N ASP A 150 -4.65 7.49 3.08
CA ASP A 150 -4.14 8.83 3.40
C ASP A 150 -3.74 9.64 2.15
N VAL A 151 -4.10 10.92 2.15
CA VAL A 151 -3.57 11.92 1.20
C VAL A 151 -2.08 12.16 1.48
N ASN A 152 -1.71 12.35 2.76
CA ASN A 152 -0.33 12.53 3.18
C ASN A 152 -0.14 12.25 4.67
N PHE A 153 0.20 11.01 5.00
CA PHE A 153 0.45 10.57 6.37
C PHE A 153 1.53 11.38 7.10
N ASP A 154 2.65 11.71 6.45
CA ASP A 154 3.76 12.46 7.07
C ASP A 154 3.38 13.87 7.51
N GLN A 155 2.37 14.45 6.85
CA GLN A 155 1.83 15.77 7.19
C GLN A 155 0.59 15.68 8.10
N GLY A 156 0.23 14.48 8.56
CA GLY A 156 -0.97 14.23 9.35
C GLY A 156 -2.27 14.45 8.57
N GLN A 157 -2.23 14.40 7.24
CA GLN A 157 -3.41 14.51 6.38
C GLN A 157 -4.01 13.12 6.19
N ILE A 158 -4.76 12.69 7.21
CA ILE A 158 -5.48 11.40 7.25
C ILE A 158 -6.81 11.43 6.47
N ASP A 159 -6.98 12.41 5.58
CA ASP A 159 -8.09 12.39 4.62
C ASP A 159 -7.79 11.27 3.60
N SER A 160 -8.80 10.55 3.13
CA SER A 160 -8.64 9.68 1.96
C SER A 160 -9.02 10.43 0.69
N ALA A 161 -8.26 10.29 -0.39
CA ALA A 161 -8.62 10.81 -1.70
C ALA A 161 -8.19 9.87 -2.83
N ILE A 162 -9.10 9.67 -3.79
CA ILE A 162 -8.80 8.98 -5.04
C ILE A 162 -9.09 9.94 -6.18
N ASP A 163 -8.18 9.96 -7.16
CA ASP A 163 -8.30 10.72 -8.40
C ASP A 163 -7.73 9.85 -9.50
N ASP A 164 -8.59 9.10 -10.19
CA ASP A 164 -8.16 8.13 -11.20
C ASP A 164 -9.08 8.13 -12.43
N ILE A 165 -8.55 7.64 -13.55
CA ILE A 165 -9.21 7.61 -14.85
C ILE A 165 -9.57 6.18 -15.19
N VAL A 166 -10.85 5.95 -15.43
CA VAL A 166 -11.39 4.67 -15.87
C VAL A 166 -10.79 4.31 -17.23
N ARG A 167 -10.16 3.13 -17.31
CA ARG A 167 -9.55 2.60 -18.54
C ARG A 167 -10.42 1.54 -19.21
N THR A 168 -11.25 0.87 -18.44
CA THR A 168 -12.15 -0.20 -18.89
C THR A 168 -13.56 0.15 -18.46
N ALA A 169 -14.52 0.03 -19.38
CA ALA A 169 -15.92 0.29 -19.07
C ALA A 169 -16.41 -0.64 -17.96
N SER A 170 -17.29 -0.15 -17.10
CA SER A 170 -17.99 -0.97 -16.12
C SER A 170 -19.45 -0.54 -16.02
N SER A 171 -20.36 -1.51 -15.94
CA SER A 171 -21.79 -1.25 -15.77
C SER A 171 -22.13 -0.63 -14.41
N LYS A 172 -21.22 -0.76 -13.45
CA LYS A 172 -21.31 -0.19 -12.10
C LYS A 172 -19.93 0.19 -11.60
N MET A 173 -19.86 1.25 -10.82
CA MET A 173 -18.68 1.57 -10.03
C MET A 173 -19.15 1.81 -8.61
N TYR A 174 -18.64 1.04 -7.67
CA TYR A 174 -18.94 1.18 -6.26
C TYR A 174 -17.91 2.06 -5.59
N PHE A 175 -18.36 2.94 -4.71
CA PHE A 175 -17.50 3.69 -3.80
C PHE A 175 -17.76 3.19 -2.39
N ALA A 176 -16.70 2.68 -1.75
CA ALA A 176 -16.75 2.09 -0.42
C ALA A 176 -15.83 2.84 0.55
N ILE A 177 -16.27 2.95 1.80
CA ILE A 177 -15.57 3.62 2.89
C ILE A 177 -15.56 2.70 4.11
N ILE A 178 -14.39 2.58 4.73
CA ILE A 178 -14.19 1.90 6.02
C ILE A 178 -13.33 2.78 6.95
N LYS A 179 -13.12 2.32 8.18
CA LYS A 179 -12.02 2.79 9.02
C LYS A 179 -10.74 2.07 8.64
N PHE A 180 -9.59 2.66 8.95
CA PHE A 180 -8.29 2.02 8.82
C PHE A 180 -8.30 0.63 9.49
N PRO A 181 -8.05 -0.47 8.74
CA PRO A 181 -8.26 -1.82 9.25
C PRO A 181 -7.41 -2.17 10.47
N LEU A 182 -6.21 -1.60 10.58
CA LEU A 182 -5.28 -1.82 11.69
C LEU A 182 -5.49 -0.83 12.86
N GLY A 183 -6.41 0.13 12.68
CA GLY A 183 -6.77 1.15 13.64
C GLY A 183 -8.06 0.86 14.39
N ASN A 184 -8.30 1.59 15.49
CA ASN A 184 -9.58 1.59 16.22
C ASN A 184 -10.28 2.95 16.13
N GLN A 185 -9.83 3.79 15.21
CA GLN A 185 -10.35 5.10 14.91
C GLN A 185 -11.73 4.96 14.24
N GLU A 186 -12.76 5.40 14.94
CA GLU A 186 -14.15 5.38 14.48
C GLU A 186 -14.72 6.81 14.54
N GLY A 187 -15.79 7.06 13.79
CA GLY A 187 -16.47 8.34 13.86
C GLY A 187 -17.15 8.76 12.57
N ALA A 188 -17.62 10.00 12.58
CA ALA A 188 -18.30 10.63 11.47
C ALA A 188 -17.34 11.07 10.36
N TYR A 189 -17.83 11.11 9.13
CA TYR A 189 -17.11 11.61 7.98
C TYR A 189 -18.01 12.41 7.03
N ASP A 190 -17.36 13.23 6.21
CA ASP A 190 -17.93 13.93 5.08
C ASP A 190 -17.25 13.44 3.80
N ALA A 191 -18.05 12.97 2.84
CA ALA A 191 -17.57 12.45 1.56
C ALA A 191 -18.04 13.30 0.39
N THR A 192 -17.16 13.50 -0.59
CA THR A 192 -17.48 14.16 -1.86
C THR A 192 -17.10 13.25 -3.03
N VAL A 193 -17.94 13.22 -4.06
CA VAL A 193 -17.72 12.50 -5.30
C VAL A 193 -17.88 13.46 -6.48
N GLU A 194 -16.99 13.36 -7.46
CA GLU A 194 -17.09 14.04 -8.76
C GLU A 194 -16.71 13.06 -9.88
N ILE A 195 -17.55 12.98 -10.91
CA ILE A 195 -17.25 12.23 -12.13
C ILE A 195 -17.17 13.20 -13.32
N GLN A 196 -15.96 13.35 -13.86
CA GLN A 196 -15.70 14.11 -15.07
C GLN A 196 -15.69 13.15 -16.26
N ARG A 197 -16.68 13.27 -17.15
CA ARG A 197 -16.82 12.34 -18.29
C ARG A 197 -15.85 12.66 -19.42
N GLY A 198 -15.40 11.63 -20.15
CA GLY A 198 -14.68 11.77 -21.42
C GLY A 198 -13.33 12.47 -21.36
N GLN A 199 -12.60 12.33 -20.25
CA GLN A 199 -11.22 12.80 -20.12
C GLN A 199 -10.26 11.97 -20.99
N ALA A 200 -9.11 12.55 -21.31
CA ALA A 200 -8.04 11.83 -22.01
C ALA A 200 -7.48 10.73 -21.12
N ILE A 201 -7.42 9.50 -21.64
CA ILE A 201 -6.79 8.37 -20.95
C ILE A 201 -5.26 8.52 -21.12
N PRO A 202 -4.48 8.66 -20.04
CA PRO A 202 -3.03 8.72 -20.14
C PRO A 202 -2.51 7.42 -20.75
N ALA A 203 -1.68 7.53 -21.79
CA ALA A 203 -1.00 6.37 -22.35
C ALA A 203 -0.17 5.69 -21.24
N PRO A 204 -0.23 4.35 -21.10
CA PRO A 204 0.65 3.64 -20.19
C PRO A 204 2.11 3.97 -20.50
N GLN A 205 2.89 4.20 -19.46
CA GLN A 205 4.31 4.54 -19.60
C GLN A 205 5.14 3.27 -19.47
N SER A 206 6.19 3.14 -20.28
CA SER A 206 7.16 2.08 -20.10
C SER A 206 7.80 2.18 -18.72
N GLN A 207 8.02 1.01 -18.10
CA GLN A 207 8.64 0.91 -16.79
C GLN A 207 9.80 -0.09 -16.80
N ILE A 208 10.85 0.27 -16.06
CA ILE A 208 11.99 -0.59 -15.77
C ILE A 208 11.96 -0.91 -14.27
N LEU A 209 12.02 -2.19 -13.95
CA LEU A 209 12.27 -2.69 -12.61
C LEU A 209 13.76 -3.06 -12.51
N TYR A 210 14.49 -2.36 -11.64
CA TYR A 210 15.90 -2.58 -11.42
C TYR A 210 16.15 -3.45 -10.18
N LEU A 211 16.69 -4.65 -10.39
CA LEU A 211 17.09 -5.55 -9.30
C LEU A 211 18.55 -5.24 -8.91
N ASN A 212 18.73 -4.52 -7.80
CA ASN A 212 20.03 -4.03 -7.38
C ASN A 212 20.72 -5.00 -6.40
N PHE A 213 21.63 -5.81 -6.94
CA PHE A 213 22.47 -6.71 -6.14
C PHE A 213 23.82 -6.11 -5.73
N ALA A 214 24.16 -4.91 -6.21
CA ALA A 214 25.45 -4.27 -5.93
C ALA A 214 25.51 -3.62 -4.53
N GLY A 215 24.38 -3.57 -3.83
CA GLY A 215 24.23 -2.87 -2.56
C GLY A 215 23.89 -1.38 -2.74
N GLY A 216 23.87 -0.65 -1.63
CA GLY A 216 23.54 0.77 -1.62
C GLY A 216 22.68 1.17 -0.42
N SER A 217 21.88 2.22 -0.62
CA SER A 217 21.00 2.76 0.40
C SER A 217 19.59 2.88 -0.14
N VAL A 218 18.60 2.60 0.71
CA VAL A 218 17.18 2.80 0.42
C VAL A 218 16.53 3.50 1.60
N THR A 219 15.59 4.41 1.33
CA THR A 219 14.79 5.03 2.39
C THR A 219 13.36 4.57 2.26
N ILE A 220 12.90 3.79 3.24
CA ILE A 220 11.52 3.30 3.29
C ILE A 220 10.80 4.08 4.40
N PRO A 221 9.61 4.65 4.15
CA PRO A 221 8.78 5.22 5.19
C PRO A 221 8.62 4.23 6.37
N SER A 222 8.65 4.73 7.61
CA SER A 222 8.62 3.95 8.86
C SER A 222 9.85 3.08 9.19
N GLU A 223 10.65 2.64 8.20
CA GLU A 223 11.89 1.89 8.45
C GLU A 223 13.14 2.79 8.50
N GLY A 224 13.06 3.98 7.89
CA GLY A 224 14.18 4.91 7.77
C GLY A 224 15.12 4.55 6.61
N THR A 225 16.36 5.02 6.70
CA THR A 225 17.39 4.72 5.69
C THR A 225 18.14 3.45 6.05
N ILE A 226 18.04 2.45 5.18
CA ILE A 226 18.70 1.15 5.30
C ILE A 226 19.88 1.14 4.34
N ASN A 227 21.05 0.72 4.83
CA ASN A 227 22.26 0.54 4.02
C ASN A 227 22.58 -0.94 3.94
N VAL A 228 22.81 -1.44 2.73
CA VAL A 228 23.14 -2.85 2.47
C VAL A 228 24.42 -2.96 1.65
N GLY A 229 25.19 -4.01 1.92
CA GLY A 229 26.32 -4.39 1.09
C GLY A 229 25.87 -5.01 -0.24
N ALA A 230 26.83 -5.42 -1.06
CA ALA A 230 26.53 -6.26 -2.22
C ALA A 230 25.93 -7.59 -1.74
N PHE A 231 24.97 -8.11 -2.49
CA PHE A 231 24.30 -9.37 -2.13
C PHE A 231 25.30 -10.53 -2.08
N ASP A 232 25.40 -11.17 -0.91
CA ASP A 232 26.14 -12.41 -0.69
C ASP A 232 25.23 -13.48 -0.11
N ALA A 233 25.21 -14.67 -0.71
CA ALA A 233 24.42 -15.78 -0.21
C ALA A 233 24.87 -16.26 1.18
N ALA A 234 26.14 -16.03 1.55
CA ALA A 234 26.63 -16.36 2.88
C ALA A 234 25.97 -15.52 4.00
N ASP A 235 25.41 -14.35 3.66
CA ASP A 235 24.68 -13.51 4.62
C ASP A 235 23.30 -14.11 4.96
N ILE A 236 22.76 -14.98 4.09
CA ILE A 236 21.55 -15.75 4.39
C ILE A 236 21.91 -16.82 5.42
N ASP A 237 22.75 -17.77 5.03
CA ASP A 237 23.27 -18.82 5.91
C ASP A 237 24.60 -19.33 5.36
N ALA A 238 25.49 -19.78 6.25
CA ALA A 238 26.81 -20.29 5.87
C ALA A 238 26.74 -21.49 4.89
N THR A 239 25.64 -22.24 4.89
CA THR A 239 25.38 -23.35 3.97
C THR A 239 25.29 -22.90 2.51
N TYR A 240 24.94 -21.64 2.25
CA TYR A 240 24.88 -21.07 0.90
C TYR A 240 26.16 -20.34 0.48
N ALA A 241 27.24 -20.41 1.26
CA ALA A 241 28.52 -19.81 0.88
C ALA A 241 28.99 -20.31 -0.50
N GLY A 242 29.33 -19.37 -1.38
CA GLY A 242 29.72 -19.65 -2.77
C GLY A 242 28.56 -19.90 -3.74
N GLN A 243 27.30 -19.83 -3.29
CA GLN A 243 26.10 -20.03 -4.11
C GLN A 243 25.48 -18.71 -4.62
N THR A 244 26.13 -17.57 -4.41
CA THR A 244 25.61 -16.23 -4.76
C THR A 244 25.14 -16.13 -6.21
N ALA A 245 25.92 -16.62 -7.18
CA ALA A 245 25.54 -16.58 -8.59
C ALA A 245 24.30 -17.44 -8.92
N VAL A 246 24.17 -18.61 -8.28
CA VAL A 246 23.04 -19.53 -8.46
C VAL A 246 21.76 -18.89 -7.92
N ILE A 247 21.82 -18.36 -6.69
CA ILE A 247 20.68 -17.70 -6.04
C ILE A 247 20.25 -16.45 -6.82
N LYS A 248 21.19 -15.58 -7.23
CA LYS A 248 20.87 -14.41 -8.08
C LYS A 248 20.16 -14.82 -9.36
N THR A 249 20.66 -15.85 -10.06
CA THR A 249 20.06 -16.34 -11.30
C THR A 249 18.61 -16.82 -11.07
N ALA A 250 18.38 -17.55 -9.98
CA ALA A 250 17.04 -18.02 -9.61
C ALA A 250 16.08 -16.86 -9.23
N ILE A 251 16.56 -15.85 -8.51
CA ILE A 251 15.78 -14.63 -8.20
C ILE A 251 15.34 -13.94 -9.49
N VAL A 252 16.30 -13.65 -10.38
CA VAL A 252 16.06 -12.92 -11.62
C VAL A 252 15.08 -13.67 -12.53
N ASN A 253 15.28 -14.99 -12.69
CA ASN A 253 14.38 -15.83 -13.47
C ASN A 253 12.98 -15.84 -12.87
N THR A 254 12.86 -15.92 -11.55
CA THR A 254 11.56 -15.87 -10.87
C THR A 254 10.84 -14.56 -11.14
N VAL A 255 11.48 -13.41 -10.91
CA VAL A 255 10.87 -12.09 -11.14
C VAL A 255 10.47 -11.92 -12.62
N ARG A 256 11.37 -12.22 -13.56
CA ARG A 256 11.07 -12.16 -15.01
C ARG A 256 9.87 -13.03 -15.40
N ASN A 257 9.80 -14.25 -14.86
CA ASN A 257 8.68 -15.16 -15.15
C ASN A 257 7.35 -14.68 -14.55
N ARG A 258 7.35 -13.95 -13.42
CA ARG A 258 6.12 -13.43 -12.80
C ARG A 258 5.50 -12.29 -13.60
N PHE A 259 6.32 -11.51 -14.30
CA PHE A 259 5.89 -10.39 -15.14
C PHE A 259 5.86 -10.71 -16.64
N VAL A 260 5.94 -12.00 -17.02
CA VAL A 260 5.80 -12.41 -18.41
C VAL A 260 4.44 -11.97 -18.96
N GLY A 261 4.44 -11.40 -20.17
CA GLY A 261 3.22 -10.89 -20.81
C GLY A 261 2.87 -9.45 -20.42
N THR A 262 3.69 -8.77 -19.62
CA THR A 262 3.65 -7.31 -19.40
C THR A 262 4.74 -6.62 -20.21
N SER A 263 4.66 -5.29 -20.37
CA SER A 263 5.75 -4.47 -20.91
C SER A 263 6.84 -4.09 -19.90
N LEU A 264 6.78 -4.61 -18.66
CA LEU A 264 7.79 -4.33 -17.64
C LEU A 264 9.15 -4.90 -18.03
N GLN A 265 10.16 -4.04 -18.07
CA GLN A 265 11.54 -4.47 -18.33
C GLN A 265 12.25 -4.76 -17.00
N VAL A 266 12.64 -6.00 -16.78
CA VAL A 266 13.38 -6.40 -15.58
C VAL A 266 14.88 -6.49 -15.89
N VAL A 267 15.66 -5.63 -15.28
CA VAL A 267 17.12 -5.54 -15.47
C VAL A 267 17.84 -5.60 -14.12
N THR A 268 19.13 -5.95 -14.12
CA THR A 268 19.88 -6.16 -12.87
C THR A 268 21.17 -5.35 -12.82
N SER A 269 21.72 -5.17 -11.62
CA SER A 269 23.03 -4.53 -11.44
C SER A 269 24.21 -5.31 -12.05
N ASP A 270 24.01 -6.60 -12.36
CA ASP A 270 25.04 -7.45 -12.98
C ASP A 270 24.96 -7.38 -14.53
N GLU A 271 23.94 -6.73 -15.07
CA GLU A 271 23.74 -6.51 -16.50
C GLU A 271 24.13 -5.08 -16.88
N VAL A 272 24.43 -4.86 -18.16
CA VAL A 272 24.59 -3.48 -18.67
C VAL A 272 23.20 -2.82 -18.62
N PRO A 273 23.04 -1.66 -17.94
CA PRO A 273 21.76 -0.97 -17.90
C PRO A 273 21.23 -0.73 -19.32
N PRO A 274 19.93 -0.93 -19.57
CA PRO A 274 19.37 -0.70 -20.90
C PRO A 274 19.62 0.76 -21.31
N PRO A 275 19.85 1.03 -22.60
CA PRO A 275 19.97 2.39 -23.09
C PRO A 275 18.66 3.14 -22.83
N GLY A 276 18.70 4.09 -21.90
CA GLY A 276 17.57 4.91 -21.51
C GLY A 276 18.06 6.26 -20.99
N PRO A 277 17.16 7.24 -20.82
CA PRO A 277 17.52 8.48 -20.14
C PRO A 277 18.13 8.11 -18.77
N PRO A 278 19.30 8.64 -18.39
CA PRO A 278 19.79 8.48 -17.03
C PRO A 278 18.72 9.05 -16.09
N GLY A 279 18.13 8.21 -15.25
CA GLY A 279 16.95 8.59 -14.48
C GLY A 279 16.30 7.41 -13.78
N CYS A 280 15.37 7.74 -12.89
CA CYS A 280 14.66 6.84 -11.99
C CYS A 280 14.16 5.54 -12.61
N PHE A 281 14.34 4.47 -11.84
CA PHE A 281 13.71 3.17 -12.03
C PHE A 281 13.08 2.77 -10.69
N SER A 282 12.01 1.98 -10.74
CA SER A 282 11.59 1.26 -9.53
C SER A 282 12.69 0.28 -9.17
N THR A 283 13.21 0.34 -7.94
CA THR A 283 14.41 -0.44 -7.56
C THR A 283 14.10 -1.39 -6.42
N VAL A 284 14.51 -2.65 -6.55
CA VAL A 284 14.48 -3.63 -5.45
C VAL A 284 15.90 -3.92 -4.99
N LEU A 285 16.21 -3.60 -3.74
CA LEU A 285 17.49 -3.91 -3.10
C LEU A 285 17.44 -5.28 -2.39
N PHE A 286 18.59 -5.93 -2.26
CA PHE A 286 18.72 -7.23 -1.62
C PHE A 286 19.79 -7.18 -0.53
N GLY A 287 19.40 -7.43 0.72
CA GLY A 287 20.31 -7.45 1.85
C GLY A 287 19.67 -7.03 3.17
N GLY A 288 20.44 -7.09 4.24
CA GLY A 288 20.02 -6.64 5.56
C GLY A 288 19.05 -7.60 6.25
N PHE A 289 18.70 -7.22 7.48
CA PHE A 289 17.85 -8.01 8.37
C PHE A 289 16.63 -7.21 8.83
N SER A 290 15.48 -7.87 8.85
CA SER A 290 14.29 -7.43 9.56
C SER A 290 13.77 -8.57 10.43
N GLY A 291 13.44 -8.26 11.68
CA GLY A 291 12.89 -9.25 12.61
C GLY A 291 11.46 -9.66 12.30
N THR A 292 10.76 -8.94 11.42
CA THR A 292 9.31 -9.09 11.20
C THR A 292 8.90 -9.16 9.73
N LYS A 293 9.81 -8.91 8.78
CA LYS A 293 9.47 -8.81 7.35
C LYS A 293 10.48 -9.54 6.46
N PHE A 294 10.00 -10.13 5.37
CA PHE A 294 10.88 -10.59 4.27
C PHE A 294 11.19 -9.47 3.28
N GLY A 295 10.26 -8.54 3.08
CA GLY A 295 10.44 -7.40 2.21
C GLY A 295 9.53 -6.24 2.62
N VAL A 296 9.78 -5.09 2.01
CA VAL A 296 8.94 -3.90 2.13
C VAL A 296 9.18 -2.95 0.95
N ALA A 297 8.09 -2.52 0.31
CA ALA A 297 8.07 -1.42 -0.64
C ALA A 297 7.87 -0.06 0.05
N GLN A 298 8.33 1.02 -0.60
CA GLN A 298 8.12 2.39 -0.11
C GLN A 298 6.63 2.74 0.07
N SER A 299 5.81 2.28 -0.87
CA SER A 299 4.36 2.46 -0.89
C SER A 299 3.71 1.53 -1.92
N VAL A 300 2.37 1.46 -1.91
CA VAL A 300 1.61 0.98 -3.08
C VAL A 300 1.49 2.12 -4.09
N ASP A 301 2.23 2.05 -5.19
CA ASP A 301 2.20 3.08 -6.23
C ASP A 301 1.00 2.88 -7.16
N GLN A 302 -0.16 3.30 -6.67
CA GLN A 302 -1.43 3.22 -7.39
C GLN A 302 -1.30 3.85 -8.78
N SER A 303 -1.51 3.04 -9.82
CA SER A 303 -1.41 3.43 -11.23
C SER A 303 0.01 3.75 -11.72
N ASN A 304 1.05 3.26 -11.04
CA ASN A 304 2.46 3.41 -11.41
C ASN A 304 2.86 4.88 -11.66
N ARG A 305 2.51 5.76 -10.71
CA ARG A 305 2.69 7.21 -10.80
C ARG A 305 4.10 7.63 -10.42
N ASP A 306 4.72 6.94 -9.46
CA ASP A 306 6.09 7.16 -8.99
C ASP A 306 7.03 6.06 -9.45
N ARG A 307 7.59 6.24 -10.65
CA ARG A 307 8.52 5.29 -11.27
C ARG A 307 9.94 5.32 -10.67
N CYS A 308 10.12 6.05 -9.58
CA CYS A 308 11.36 6.22 -8.83
C CYS A 308 11.36 5.50 -7.48
N ASP A 309 10.32 4.74 -7.21
CA ASP A 309 10.11 4.14 -5.91
C ASP A 309 11.02 2.94 -5.66
N ASP A 310 11.25 2.66 -4.39
CA ASP A 310 12.17 1.62 -3.96
C ASP A 310 11.45 0.56 -3.12
N ALA A 311 12.02 -0.63 -3.13
CA ALA A 311 11.73 -1.69 -2.19
C ALA A 311 13.02 -2.37 -1.73
N ILE A 312 12.92 -3.15 -0.67
CA ILE A 312 14.00 -4.00 -0.17
C ILE A 312 13.49 -5.39 0.18
N VAL A 313 14.31 -6.39 -0.10
CA VAL A 313 14.16 -7.76 0.40
C VAL A 313 15.23 -8.02 1.45
N PHE A 314 14.81 -8.31 2.68
CA PHE A 314 15.67 -8.60 3.84
C PHE A 314 16.17 -10.04 3.77
N THR A 315 17.24 -10.28 3.02
CA THR A 315 17.71 -11.63 2.68
C THR A 315 18.21 -12.42 3.89
N GLU A 316 18.73 -11.75 4.92
CA GLU A 316 19.18 -12.41 6.16
C GLU A 316 18.01 -13.08 6.92
N ARG A 317 16.76 -12.68 6.66
CA ARG A 317 15.57 -13.25 7.31
C ARG A 317 15.21 -14.66 6.80
N PHE A 318 15.79 -15.11 5.70
CA PHE A 318 15.47 -16.38 5.06
C PHE A 318 16.17 -17.60 5.69
N ASN A 319 16.96 -17.41 6.74
CA ASN A 319 17.78 -18.45 7.36
C ASN A 319 17.03 -19.40 8.32
N GLU A 320 15.87 -19.00 8.83
CA GLU A 320 15.15 -19.69 9.91
C GLU A 320 13.71 -20.15 9.63
N PRO A 321 12.93 -19.60 8.67
CA PRO A 321 11.48 -19.75 8.69
C PRO A 321 10.97 -20.97 7.91
N PHE A 322 11.85 -21.73 7.28
CA PHE A 322 11.48 -22.87 6.43
C PHE A 322 11.40 -24.17 7.24
N ALA A 323 10.49 -25.07 6.84
CA ALA A 323 10.36 -26.38 7.48
C ALA A 323 11.59 -27.28 7.27
N SER A 324 12.34 -27.04 6.19
CA SER A 324 13.61 -27.67 5.84
C SER A 324 14.44 -26.68 5.03
N ASP A 325 15.76 -26.77 5.12
CA ASP A 325 16.69 -25.93 4.38
C ASP A 325 16.41 -26.04 2.86
N PRO A 326 16.05 -24.93 2.18
CA PRO A 326 15.90 -24.93 0.73
C PRO A 326 17.20 -25.27 0.02
N THR A 327 17.12 -25.79 -1.22
CA THR A 327 18.31 -25.79 -2.10
C THR A 327 18.67 -24.35 -2.47
N PRO A 328 19.87 -24.05 -2.99
CA PRO A 328 20.19 -22.72 -3.49
C PRO A 328 19.16 -22.18 -4.50
N GLU A 329 18.65 -23.03 -5.40
CA GLU A 329 17.59 -22.66 -6.34
C GLU A 329 16.27 -22.38 -5.63
N GLY A 330 15.91 -23.20 -4.63
CA GLY A 330 14.72 -22.98 -3.81
C GLY A 330 14.79 -21.68 -3.00
N MET A 331 15.97 -21.35 -2.47
CA MET A 331 16.23 -20.09 -1.78
C MET A 331 16.07 -18.91 -2.73
N GLY A 332 16.66 -18.99 -3.94
CA GLY A 332 16.48 -17.96 -4.95
C GLY A 332 15.04 -17.83 -5.47
N LEU A 333 14.28 -18.93 -5.52
CA LEU A 333 12.84 -18.90 -5.81
C LEU A 333 12.08 -18.13 -4.72
N ALA A 334 12.32 -18.43 -3.45
CA ALA A 334 11.64 -17.77 -2.34
C ALA A 334 11.93 -16.26 -2.29
N ILE A 335 13.20 -15.87 -2.40
CA ILE A 335 13.61 -14.46 -2.47
C ILE A 335 13.04 -13.80 -3.73
N GLY A 336 13.02 -14.50 -4.86
CA GLY A 336 12.43 -14.03 -6.11
C GLY A 336 10.92 -13.78 -6.02
N HIS A 337 10.18 -14.60 -5.28
CA HIS A 337 8.76 -14.34 -5.01
C HIS A 337 8.55 -13.08 -4.17
N VAL A 338 9.32 -12.89 -3.10
CA VAL A 338 9.23 -11.67 -2.30
C VAL A 338 9.61 -10.45 -3.13
N ALA A 339 10.69 -10.51 -3.93
CA ALA A 339 11.05 -9.40 -4.83
C ALA A 339 9.94 -9.07 -5.84
N ALA A 340 9.28 -10.08 -6.41
CA ALA A 340 8.17 -9.87 -7.34
C ALA A 340 6.90 -9.36 -6.64
N HIS A 341 6.68 -9.76 -5.39
CA HIS A 341 5.62 -9.24 -4.52
C HIS A 341 5.83 -7.75 -4.23
N GLU A 342 7.03 -7.36 -3.78
CA GLU A 342 7.34 -5.95 -3.54
C GLU A 342 7.24 -5.12 -4.83
N ALA A 343 7.72 -5.65 -5.96
CA ALA A 343 7.52 -5.01 -7.26
C ALA A 343 6.03 -4.89 -7.65
N GLY A 344 5.17 -5.80 -7.19
CA GLY A 344 3.72 -5.68 -7.31
C GLY A 344 3.19 -4.42 -6.60
N HIS A 345 3.68 -4.10 -5.41
CA HIS A 345 3.33 -2.86 -4.71
C HIS A 345 3.80 -1.61 -5.48
N LEU A 346 5.02 -1.62 -6.00
CA LEU A 346 5.55 -0.53 -6.85
C LEU A 346 4.75 -0.36 -8.17
N LEU A 347 3.85 -1.30 -8.48
CA LEU A 347 2.97 -1.25 -9.65
C LEU A 347 1.48 -1.12 -9.25
N GLY A 348 1.21 -0.84 -7.97
CA GLY A 348 -0.13 -0.53 -7.47
C GLY A 348 -0.96 -1.74 -7.02
N LEU A 349 -0.35 -2.91 -6.86
CA LEU A 349 -1.03 -4.08 -6.30
C LEU A 349 -1.05 -4.03 -4.77
N ASN A 350 -2.14 -4.48 -4.19
CA ASN A 350 -2.36 -4.61 -2.76
C ASN A 350 -2.27 -6.07 -2.32
N HIS A 351 -2.20 -6.28 -1.01
CA HIS A 351 -2.23 -7.62 -0.44
C HIS A 351 -3.57 -8.32 -0.63
N VAL A 352 -3.50 -9.64 -0.84
CA VAL A 352 -4.64 -10.55 -0.92
C VAL A 352 -4.51 -11.66 0.14
N ALA A 353 -5.58 -12.43 0.30
CA ALA A 353 -5.66 -13.55 1.23
C ALA A 353 -5.84 -14.88 0.48
N ASP A 354 -4.82 -15.28 -0.27
CA ASP A 354 -4.78 -16.55 -1.01
C ASP A 354 -3.35 -17.01 -1.21
N VAL A 355 -2.91 -18.06 -0.51
CA VAL A 355 -1.53 -18.57 -0.50
C VAL A 355 -0.91 -18.91 -1.86
N THR A 356 -1.72 -19.04 -2.91
CA THR A 356 -1.25 -19.30 -4.28
C THR A 356 -1.17 -18.05 -5.15
N ASP A 357 -1.68 -16.91 -4.66
CA ASP A 357 -1.44 -15.60 -5.24
C ASP A 357 -0.07 -15.07 -4.84
N LEU A 358 0.58 -14.34 -5.73
CA LEU A 358 1.86 -13.69 -5.44
C LEU A 358 1.71 -12.57 -4.41
N MET A 359 0.56 -11.89 -4.38
CA MET A 359 0.31 -10.80 -3.43
C MET A 359 -0.21 -11.28 -2.06
N ASP A 360 -0.10 -12.58 -1.75
CA ASP A 360 -0.59 -13.16 -0.52
C ASP A 360 0.15 -12.68 0.73
N THR A 361 -0.58 -12.65 1.85
CA THR A 361 -0.05 -12.38 3.20
C THR A 361 -0.43 -13.44 4.24
N THR A 362 -1.12 -14.50 3.83
CA THR A 362 -1.66 -15.52 4.75
C THR A 362 -0.79 -16.77 4.84
N GLY A 363 0.14 -16.94 3.90
CA GLY A 363 1.07 -18.06 3.83
C GLY A 363 2.17 -18.02 4.87
N SER A 364 2.84 -19.16 5.02
CA SER A 364 4.09 -19.27 5.79
C SER A 364 5.29 -19.09 4.86
N ALA A 365 6.51 -18.99 5.36
CA ALA A 365 7.68 -18.94 4.49
C ALA A 365 7.77 -20.15 3.54
N SER A 366 7.26 -21.32 3.94
CA SER A 366 7.24 -22.50 3.06
C SER A 366 6.37 -22.33 1.82
N THR A 367 5.39 -21.41 1.82
CA THR A 367 4.60 -21.11 0.60
C THR A 367 5.41 -20.33 -0.43
N LEU A 368 6.50 -19.67 -0.02
CA LEU A 368 7.43 -19.01 -0.96
C LEU A 368 8.21 -20.03 -1.81
N LEU A 369 8.26 -21.31 -1.41
CA LEU A 369 8.92 -22.38 -2.16
C LEU A 369 8.03 -23.01 -3.23
N VAL A 370 6.73 -22.69 -3.25
CA VAL A 370 5.81 -23.16 -4.29
C VAL A 370 5.54 -22.04 -5.29
N THR A 371 5.10 -22.40 -6.49
CA THR A 371 4.75 -21.41 -7.51
C THR A 371 3.57 -20.56 -7.04
N GLN A 372 3.78 -19.25 -6.95
CA GLN A 372 2.74 -18.24 -6.77
C GLN A 372 2.57 -17.46 -8.08
N ILE A 373 1.38 -16.97 -8.38
CA ILE A 373 1.10 -16.20 -9.60
C ILE A 373 0.20 -15.01 -9.28
N PHE A 374 0.26 -13.95 -10.09
CA PHE A 374 -0.79 -12.94 -10.06
C PHE A 374 -2.10 -13.55 -10.54
N LYS A 375 -3.18 -13.39 -9.78
CA LYS A 375 -4.51 -13.85 -10.15
C LYS A 375 -5.59 -12.95 -9.54
N THR A 376 -6.84 -13.38 -9.64
CA THR A 376 -7.96 -12.74 -8.92
C THR A 376 -8.13 -13.41 -7.56
N SER A 377 -8.00 -12.62 -6.50
CA SER A 377 -8.05 -13.11 -5.11
C SER A 377 -8.75 -12.12 -4.19
N GLN A 378 -9.31 -12.62 -3.08
CA GLN A 378 -9.92 -11.79 -2.04
C GLN A 378 -8.89 -10.82 -1.45
N LEU A 379 -9.26 -9.55 -1.30
CA LEU A 379 -8.40 -8.59 -0.60
C LEU A 379 -8.10 -9.07 0.82
N ALA A 380 -6.87 -8.86 1.27
CA ALA A 380 -6.53 -9.13 2.66
C ALA A 380 -7.38 -8.23 3.57
N GLY A 381 -7.85 -8.75 4.71
CA GLY A 381 -8.67 -7.96 5.64
C GLY A 381 -7.95 -6.73 6.21
N SER A 382 -6.62 -6.72 6.19
CA SER A 382 -5.78 -5.57 6.54
C SER A 382 -5.75 -4.48 5.46
N VAL A 383 -6.22 -4.76 4.25
CA VAL A 383 -6.34 -3.81 3.14
C VAL A 383 -7.78 -3.30 3.08
N PHE A 384 -8.73 -4.22 2.84
CA PHE A 384 -10.15 -3.93 2.77
C PHE A 384 -10.94 -5.21 3.08
N PRO A 385 -12.02 -5.16 3.87
CA PRO A 385 -12.72 -6.37 4.34
C PRO A 385 -13.59 -7.08 3.29
N ILE A 386 -13.77 -6.48 2.12
CA ILE A 386 -14.61 -7.00 1.02
C ILE A 386 -13.95 -6.75 -0.34
N GLY A 387 -14.47 -7.40 -1.38
CA GLY A 387 -14.02 -7.23 -2.76
C GLY A 387 -12.75 -8.02 -3.07
N VAL A 388 -12.42 -8.10 -4.35
CA VAL A 388 -11.27 -8.89 -4.84
C VAL A 388 -10.27 -7.98 -5.54
N GLN A 389 -9.01 -8.39 -5.62
CA GLN A 389 -8.04 -7.79 -6.53
C GLN A 389 -7.83 -8.72 -7.72
N ASN A 390 -7.92 -8.18 -8.94
CA ASN A 390 -7.51 -8.88 -10.16
C ASN A 390 -6.12 -8.38 -10.58
N GLY A 391 -5.08 -9.05 -10.07
CA GLY A 391 -3.68 -8.67 -10.28
C GLY A 391 -3.31 -8.51 -11.77
N PRO A 392 -3.59 -9.51 -12.64
CA PRO A 392 -3.30 -9.40 -14.07
C PRO A 392 -4.01 -8.22 -14.75
N ALA A 393 -5.29 -7.98 -14.44
CA ALA A 393 -6.02 -6.85 -15.01
C ALA A 393 -5.44 -5.51 -14.54
N MET A 394 -5.08 -5.38 -13.27
CA MET A 394 -4.44 -4.16 -12.74
C MET A 394 -3.07 -3.91 -13.37
N LEU A 395 -2.22 -4.94 -13.49
CA LEU A 395 -0.92 -4.82 -14.16
C LEU A 395 -1.07 -4.40 -15.63
N SER A 396 -2.03 -4.97 -16.36
CA SER A 396 -2.29 -4.60 -17.76
C SER A 396 -2.71 -3.13 -17.95
N ARG A 397 -3.19 -2.46 -16.89
CA ARG A 397 -3.54 -1.03 -16.95
C ARG A 397 -2.31 -0.13 -16.88
N VAL A 398 -1.24 -0.59 -16.23
CA VAL A 398 -0.05 0.23 -15.91
C VAL A 398 1.18 -0.17 -16.72
N VAL A 399 1.34 -1.46 -17.01
CA VAL A 399 2.42 -2.06 -17.83
C VAL A 399 1.83 -3.04 -18.86
N PRO A 400 1.02 -2.55 -19.83
CA PRO A 400 0.28 -3.38 -20.78
C PRO A 400 1.15 -4.26 -21.66
#